data_AF-A0A7X3UZH5-F1
#
_entry.id   AF-A0A7X3UZH5-F1
#
_cell.length_a   1.000
_cell.length_b   1.000
_cell.length_c   1.000
_cell.angle_alpha   90.00
_cell.angle_beta   90.00
_cell.angle_gamma   90.00
#
_symmetry.space_group_name_H-M   'P 1'
#
loop_
_entity.id
_entity.type
_entity.pdbx_description
1 polymer ?
#
loop_
_entity_poly.entity_id
_entity_poly.type
_entity_poly.pdbx_seq_one_letter_code
_entity_poly.pdbx_strand_id
1 'polypeptide(L)'
;MDHDFPSRRTPWFAGSLLTAVAATVLAFWVPGGELPGQQVDRGRFRLFLDGSEMGTEDFTIQRIGSGEAQETLARGAVRMNDGRVVTTILRTVGPAMAFSEYAAIVRGADTLEVRVLNAGDRLRRVTVAPWGEEEQEFRASARTMIFDAGVAHHYFVIGGFLARGTADMTLHAFEPRSEREDWAADLDIGSETITLQGEQVEATRVRIVSGDQVRTVWFDGSGRLVRVEVPTDGFVAQREYGG
;
A
#
# COMPACT_ATOMS: atom_id res chain seq x y z
N MET A 1 -62.51 34.36 19.96
CA MET A 1 -63.12 33.20 19.27
C MET A 1 -62.26 32.93 18.04
N ASP A 2 -60.97 32.62 18.17
CA ASP A 2 -60.32 31.54 18.94
C ASP A 2 -60.85 30.16 18.57
N HIS A 3 -60.13 29.49 17.67
CA HIS A 3 -59.79 28.07 17.69
C HIS A 3 -58.58 27.91 16.76
N ASP A 4 -57.35 28.08 17.26
CA ASP A 4 -56.51 27.08 17.95
C ASP A 4 -55.73 26.20 16.95
N PHE A 5 -54.43 26.49 16.84
CA PHE A 5 -53.43 25.75 16.07
C PHE A 5 -52.84 24.64 16.94
N PRO A 6 -52.72 23.40 16.45
CA PRO A 6 -51.74 22.48 16.99
C PRO A 6 -50.49 22.45 16.11
N SER A 7 -49.44 23.08 16.62
CA SER A 7 -48.06 22.81 16.29
C SER A 7 -47.64 21.43 16.84
N ARG A 8 -47.21 20.51 15.97
CA ARG A 8 -46.35 19.39 16.38
C ARG A 8 -45.31 19.12 15.32
N ARG A 9 -44.14 19.76 15.52
CA ARG A 9 -42.86 19.30 14.99
C ARG A 9 -42.57 17.92 15.57
N THR A 10 -42.46 16.90 14.73
CA THR A 10 -41.94 15.59 15.13
C THR A 10 -40.49 15.52 14.65
N PRO A 11 -39.50 15.36 15.54
CA PRO A 11 -38.13 15.18 15.13
C PRO A 11 -37.92 13.76 14.60
N TRP A 12 -37.20 13.69 13.48
CA TRP A 12 -36.60 12.48 12.95
C TRP A 12 -35.65 11.85 13.98
N PHE A 13 -35.89 10.59 14.32
CA PHE A 13 -34.86 9.73 14.89
C PHE A 13 -34.52 8.66 13.84
N ALA A 14 -33.65 9.03 12.90
CA ALA A 14 -32.85 8.05 12.20
C ALA A 14 -31.83 7.51 13.21
N GLY A 15 -32.16 6.38 13.83
CA GLY A 15 -31.24 5.63 14.67
C GLY A 15 -30.13 5.05 13.82
N SER A 16 -29.10 5.85 13.54
CA SER A 16 -27.82 5.32 13.04
C SER A 16 -27.21 4.48 14.17
N LEU A 17 -27.33 3.16 14.06
CA LEU A 17 -26.47 2.25 14.82
C LEU A 17 -25.03 2.52 14.37
N LEU A 18 -24.33 3.32 15.16
CA LEU A 18 -22.88 3.36 15.20
C LEU A 18 -22.40 1.94 15.52
N THR A 19 -22.09 1.19 14.47
CA THR A 19 -21.36 -0.06 14.61
C THR A 19 -19.96 0.34 15.02
N ALA A 20 -19.66 0.22 16.31
CA ALA A 20 -18.33 0.40 16.85
C ALA A 20 -17.42 -0.66 16.20
N VAL A 21 -16.76 -0.30 15.09
CA VAL A 21 -15.67 -1.08 14.54
C VAL A 21 -14.56 -1.00 15.57
N ALA A 22 -14.30 -2.13 16.22
CA ALA A 22 -13.23 -2.28 17.18
C ALA A 22 -11.93 -1.76 16.57
N ALA A 23 -11.42 -0.65 17.14
CA ALA A 23 -10.12 -0.09 16.83
C ALA A 23 -9.06 -1.13 17.22
N THR A 24 -8.64 -1.94 16.25
CA THR A 24 -7.50 -2.82 16.46
C THR A 24 -6.28 -1.92 16.52
N VAL A 25 -5.74 -1.83 17.74
CA VAL A 25 -4.53 -1.13 18.16
C VAL A 25 -3.51 -1.02 17.03
N LEU A 26 -3.33 0.21 16.53
CA LEU A 26 -2.10 0.63 15.84
C LEU A 26 -0.97 0.51 16.87
N ALA A 27 -0.42 -0.70 16.99
CA ALA A 27 0.69 -0.96 17.86
C ALA A 27 1.83 -0.04 17.44
N PHE A 28 2.17 0.86 18.35
CA PHE A 28 3.32 1.75 18.28
C PHE A 28 4.54 0.97 17.80
N TRP A 29 5.27 1.55 16.87
CA TRP A 29 6.54 1.06 16.39
C TRP A 29 7.49 0.94 17.59
N VAL A 30 7.74 -0.28 18.08
CA VAL A 30 8.85 -0.57 18.98
C VAL A 30 10.00 -1.03 18.09
N PRO A 31 11.02 -0.20 17.85
CA PRO A 31 12.24 -0.69 17.21
C PRO A 31 12.84 -1.77 18.11
N GLY A 32 12.87 -3.02 17.63
CA GLY A 32 13.46 -4.16 18.35
C GLY A 32 12.49 -5.25 18.81
N GLY A 33 11.19 -5.11 18.59
CA GLY A 33 10.24 -6.21 18.82
C GLY A 33 10.27 -7.23 17.68
N GLU A 34 10.91 -8.39 17.86
CA GLU A 34 10.69 -9.54 16.97
C GLU A 34 9.25 -10.02 17.16
N LEU A 35 8.41 -9.80 16.15
CA LEU A 35 7.11 -10.48 16.07
C LEU A 35 7.33 -11.94 15.70
N PRO A 36 6.53 -12.89 16.22
CA PRO A 36 6.59 -14.28 15.79
C PRO A 36 6.31 -14.37 14.29
N GLY A 37 7.26 -14.88 13.51
CA GLY A 37 7.16 -15.02 12.06
C GLY A 37 8.53 -15.10 11.38
N GLN A 38 8.56 -15.65 10.16
CA GLN A 38 9.76 -15.67 9.33
C GLN A 38 9.96 -14.29 8.71
N GLN A 39 11.12 -13.66 8.92
CA GLN A 39 11.49 -12.47 8.18
C GLN A 39 11.71 -12.84 6.70
N VAL A 40 10.94 -12.20 5.81
CA VAL A 40 11.00 -12.40 4.36
C VAL A 40 11.95 -11.38 3.74
N ASP A 41 11.84 -10.12 4.13
CA ASP A 41 12.72 -9.06 3.65
C ASP A 41 12.78 -7.90 4.67
N ARG A 42 13.84 -7.11 4.59
CA ARG A 42 14.03 -5.84 5.29
C ARG A 42 15.01 -5.00 4.51
N GLY A 43 14.78 -3.70 4.49
CA GLY A 43 15.73 -2.79 3.87
C GLY A 43 15.37 -1.33 4.05
N ARG A 44 16.13 -0.51 3.32
CA ARG A 44 15.89 0.91 3.16
C ARG A 44 15.92 1.27 1.67
N PHE A 45 15.02 2.15 1.25
CA PHE A 45 15.07 2.82 -0.04
C PHE A 45 15.46 4.29 0.14
N ARG A 46 16.29 4.80 -0.77
CA ARG A 46 16.39 6.23 -1.06
C ARG A 46 15.33 6.60 -2.08
N LEU A 47 14.63 7.70 -1.83
CA LEU A 47 13.51 8.15 -2.63
C LEU A 47 13.87 9.43 -3.37
N PHE A 48 13.52 9.50 -4.64
CA PHE A 48 13.80 10.63 -5.51
C PHE A 48 12.50 11.09 -6.20
N LEU A 49 12.39 12.40 -6.37
CA LEU A 49 11.36 13.05 -7.18
C LEU A 49 12.08 13.95 -8.18
N ASP A 50 11.83 13.72 -9.48
CA ASP A 50 12.45 14.46 -10.58
C ASP A 50 13.99 14.50 -10.46
N GLY A 51 14.57 13.37 -10.04
CA GLY A 51 16.01 13.20 -9.84
C GLY A 51 16.58 13.80 -8.54
N SER A 52 15.79 14.55 -7.77
CA SER A 52 16.19 15.11 -6.48
C SER A 52 15.80 14.18 -5.33
N GLU A 53 16.71 13.91 -4.41
CA GLU A 53 16.41 13.08 -3.24
C GLU A 53 15.39 13.78 -2.33
N MET A 54 14.26 13.11 -2.11
CA MET A 54 13.12 13.63 -1.34
C MET A 54 12.99 13.01 0.04
N GLY A 55 13.66 11.87 0.29
CA GLY A 55 13.57 11.17 1.56
C GLY A 55 14.03 9.72 1.49
N THR A 56 13.64 8.95 2.50
CA THR A 56 13.96 7.52 2.63
C THR A 56 12.74 6.72 3.06
N GLU A 57 12.77 5.41 2.84
CA GLU A 57 11.78 4.47 3.34
C GLU A 57 12.48 3.31 4.03
N ASP A 58 12.23 3.11 5.32
CA ASP A 58 12.59 1.87 6.02
C ASP A 58 11.42 0.90 5.97
N PHE A 59 11.68 -0.39 5.71
CA PHE A 59 10.62 -1.39 5.66
C PHE A 59 11.02 -2.75 6.23
N THR A 60 10.01 -3.52 6.66
CA THR A 60 10.12 -4.92 7.03
C THR A 60 8.97 -5.73 6.44
N ILE A 61 9.26 -6.97 6.06
CA ILE A 61 8.28 -7.92 5.53
C ILE A 61 8.41 -9.21 6.30
N GLN A 62 7.32 -9.64 6.90
CA GLN A 62 7.26 -10.83 7.75
C GLN A 62 6.17 -11.77 7.26
N ARG A 63 6.43 -13.06 7.39
CA ARG A 63 5.48 -14.13 7.10
C ARG A 63 5.12 -14.85 8.38
N ILE A 64 3.82 -15.03 8.60
CA ILE A 64 3.27 -15.63 9.82
C ILE A 64 2.38 -16.81 9.41
N GLY A 65 2.56 -17.96 10.05
CA GLY A 65 1.85 -19.19 9.69
C GLY A 65 2.37 -19.82 8.39
N SER A 66 1.55 -20.68 7.77
CA SER A 66 1.87 -21.44 6.57
C SER A 66 0.62 -21.82 5.78
N GLY A 67 0.80 -22.22 4.52
CA GLY A 67 -0.29 -22.63 3.63
C GLY A 67 -1.25 -21.49 3.26
N GLU A 68 -2.51 -21.81 3.00
CA GLU A 68 -3.53 -20.84 2.57
C GLU A 68 -3.89 -19.79 3.63
N ALA A 69 -3.71 -20.11 4.91
CA ALA A 69 -3.94 -19.19 6.02
C ALA A 69 -2.70 -18.36 6.39
N GLN A 70 -1.59 -18.53 5.66
CA GLN A 70 -0.38 -17.75 5.88
C GLN A 70 -0.66 -16.26 5.68
N GLU A 71 -0.16 -15.43 6.57
CA GLU A 71 -0.21 -13.98 6.42
C GLU A 71 1.17 -13.44 6.05
N THR A 72 1.20 -12.47 5.14
CA THR A 72 2.39 -11.66 4.91
C THR A 72 2.11 -10.21 5.27
N LEU A 73 2.94 -9.66 6.15
CA LEU A 73 2.79 -8.36 6.76
C LEU A 73 3.98 -7.48 6.39
N ALA A 74 3.72 -6.51 5.51
CA ALA A 74 4.66 -5.49 5.08
C ALA A 74 4.42 -4.21 5.88
N ARG A 75 5.48 -3.66 6.48
CA ARG A 75 5.43 -2.39 7.20
C ARG A 75 6.48 -1.46 6.66
N GLY A 76 6.12 -0.19 6.49
CA GLY A 76 7.03 0.85 6.01
C GLY A 76 6.93 2.13 6.80
N ALA A 77 8.04 2.87 6.86
CA ALA A 77 8.11 4.22 7.35
C ALA A 77 8.88 5.09 6.33
N VAL A 78 8.14 5.90 5.58
CA VAL A 78 8.68 6.90 4.68
C VAL A 78 8.96 8.17 5.47
N ARG A 79 10.19 8.69 5.43
CA ARG A 79 10.58 9.97 6.02
C ARG A 79 11.04 10.90 4.92
N MET A 80 10.31 11.99 4.74
CA MET A 80 10.59 13.02 3.75
C MET A 80 11.50 14.10 4.32
N ASN A 81 12.25 14.76 3.46
CA ASN A 81 13.19 15.84 3.83
C ASN A 81 12.47 17.09 4.36
N ASP A 82 11.19 17.27 4.04
CA ASP A 82 10.33 18.33 4.57
C ASP A 82 9.79 18.03 5.99
N GLY A 83 10.19 16.89 6.59
CA GLY A 83 9.76 16.44 7.92
C GLY A 83 8.46 15.62 7.92
N ARG A 84 7.80 15.44 6.78
CA ARG A 84 6.61 14.59 6.66
C ARG A 84 7.00 13.12 6.83
N VAL A 85 6.17 12.36 7.53
CA VAL A 85 6.35 10.93 7.77
C VAL A 85 5.10 10.17 7.34
N VAL A 86 5.26 9.11 6.56
CA VAL A 86 4.18 8.17 6.21
C VAL A 86 4.50 6.81 6.80
N THR A 87 3.68 6.33 7.72
CA THR A 87 3.79 4.96 8.25
C THR A 87 2.71 4.10 7.63
N THR A 88 3.06 2.93 7.10
CA THR A 88 2.11 2.02 6.44
C THR A 88 2.20 0.60 6.97
N ILE A 89 1.08 -0.12 6.87
CA ILE A 89 0.96 -1.55 7.09
C ILE A 89 0.15 -2.12 5.93
N LEU A 90 0.65 -3.17 5.29
CA LEU A 90 -0.01 -3.93 4.24
C LEU A 90 -0.06 -5.40 4.64
N ARG A 91 -1.25 -5.98 4.67
CA ARG A 91 -1.50 -7.39 4.98
C ARG A 91 -2.03 -8.11 3.75
N THR A 92 -1.44 -9.26 3.48
CA THR A 92 -1.88 -10.20 2.44
C THR A 92 -2.02 -11.60 3.02
N VAL A 93 -2.86 -12.43 2.40
CA VAL A 93 -3.17 -13.79 2.84
C VAL A 93 -2.87 -14.81 1.75
N GLY A 94 -2.39 -15.97 2.19
CA GLY A 94 -2.08 -17.14 1.38
C GLY A 94 -0.85 -16.95 0.49
N PRO A 95 -0.43 -18.03 -0.21
CA PRO A 95 0.66 -17.96 -1.17
C PRO A 95 0.35 -16.98 -2.28
N ALA A 96 -0.92 -16.85 -2.66
CA ALA A 96 -1.42 -15.96 -3.71
C ALA A 96 -1.20 -14.46 -3.42
N MET A 97 -0.81 -14.08 -2.20
CA MET A 97 -0.66 -12.69 -1.77
C MET A 97 -1.96 -11.88 -1.92
N ALA A 98 -3.11 -12.52 -1.63
CA ALA A 98 -4.40 -11.85 -1.75
C ALA A 98 -4.48 -10.68 -0.76
N PHE A 99 -4.83 -9.49 -1.24
CA PHE A 99 -4.98 -8.31 -0.38
C PHE A 99 -6.04 -8.53 0.69
N SER A 100 -5.72 -8.19 1.95
CA SER A 100 -6.64 -8.29 3.08
C SER A 100 -6.89 -6.95 3.74
N GLU A 101 -5.82 -6.23 4.10
CA GLU A 101 -5.93 -4.97 4.84
C GLU A 101 -4.74 -4.06 4.54
N TYR A 102 -5.00 -2.76 4.51
CA TYR A 102 -3.99 -1.73 4.47
C TYR A 102 -4.34 -0.59 5.42
N ALA A 103 -3.33 -0.02 6.06
CA ALA A 103 -3.45 1.20 6.83
C ALA A 103 -2.25 2.12 6.56
N ALA A 104 -2.51 3.42 6.49
CA ALA A 104 -1.49 4.44 6.49
C ALA A 104 -1.82 5.61 7.39
N ILE A 105 -0.78 6.21 7.96
CA ILE A 105 -0.85 7.46 8.69
C ILE A 105 0.20 8.39 8.10
N VAL A 106 -0.24 9.52 7.55
CA VAL A 106 0.61 10.61 7.12
C VAL A 106 0.64 11.63 8.25
N ARG A 107 1.84 12.00 8.71
CA ARG A 107 2.08 13.05 9.70
C ARG A 107 2.92 14.15 9.06
N GLY A 108 2.46 15.39 9.13
CA GLY A 108 3.16 16.57 8.63
C GLY A 108 2.53 17.83 9.23
N ALA A 109 2.14 18.78 8.38
CA ALA A 109 1.31 19.91 8.82
C ALA A 109 -0.04 19.44 9.37
N ASP A 110 -0.65 18.47 8.68
CA ASP A 110 -1.88 17.80 9.08
C ASP A 110 -1.65 16.29 9.25
N THR A 111 -2.57 15.63 9.95
CA THR A 111 -2.61 14.17 10.05
C THR A 111 -3.71 13.61 9.15
N LEU A 112 -3.35 12.65 8.31
CA LEU A 112 -4.27 11.89 7.47
C LEU A 112 -4.13 10.41 7.81
N GLU A 113 -5.22 9.75 8.18
CA GLU A 113 -5.29 8.29 8.29
C GLU A 113 -6.10 7.72 7.13
N VAL A 114 -5.61 6.65 6.52
CA VAL A 114 -6.35 5.89 5.51
C VAL A 114 -6.34 4.42 5.90
N ARG A 115 -7.51 3.78 5.89
CA ARG A 115 -7.68 2.35 6.12
C ARG A 115 -8.43 1.74 4.96
N VAL A 116 -7.98 0.60 4.48
CA VAL A 116 -8.62 -0.15 3.40
C VAL A 116 -8.78 -1.58 3.85
N LEU A 117 -10.01 -2.08 3.82
CA LEU A 117 -10.36 -3.44 4.17
C LEU A 117 -10.91 -4.15 2.94
N ASN A 118 -10.42 -5.34 2.65
CA ASN A 118 -11.04 -6.22 1.67
C ASN A 118 -12.20 -6.99 2.32
N ALA A 119 -13.42 -6.73 1.86
CA ALA A 119 -14.64 -7.37 2.31
C ALA A 119 -15.21 -8.36 1.27
N GLY A 120 -14.34 -8.98 0.47
CA GLY A 120 -14.72 -9.97 -0.54
C GLY A 120 -14.72 -9.39 -1.95
N ASP A 121 -15.89 -9.00 -2.47
CA ASP A 121 -16.04 -8.36 -3.78
C ASP A 121 -15.95 -6.82 -3.72
N ARG A 122 -15.70 -6.28 -2.52
CA ARG A 122 -15.60 -4.85 -2.24
C ARG A 122 -14.38 -4.50 -1.40
N LEU A 123 -13.83 -3.33 -1.67
CA LEU A 123 -12.89 -2.65 -0.77
C LEU A 123 -13.65 -1.56 -0.04
N ARG A 124 -13.49 -1.47 1.28
CA ARG A 124 -13.99 -0.35 2.08
C ARG A 124 -12.81 0.53 2.47
N ARG A 125 -12.78 1.76 1.97
CA ARG A 125 -11.82 2.79 2.33
C ARG A 125 -12.43 3.74 3.36
N VAL A 126 -11.73 3.95 4.46
CA VAL A 126 -12.04 5.00 5.43
C VAL A 126 -10.87 5.96 5.49
N THR A 127 -11.14 7.24 5.34
CA THR A 127 -10.18 8.34 5.41
C THR A 127 -10.55 9.26 6.56
N VAL A 128 -9.62 9.50 7.48
CA VAL A 128 -9.79 10.45 8.59
C VAL A 128 -8.79 11.58 8.43
N ALA A 129 -9.29 12.80 8.33
CA ALA A 129 -8.52 14.01 8.09
C ALA A 129 -9.04 15.17 8.96
N PRO A 130 -8.36 16.33 9.03
CA PRO A 130 -8.82 17.47 9.81
C PRO A 130 -10.20 18.01 9.39
N TRP A 131 -10.58 17.80 8.13
CA TRP A 131 -11.88 18.21 7.59
C TRP A 131 -13.00 17.21 7.87
N GLY A 132 -12.70 16.02 8.36
CA GLY A 132 -13.70 15.01 8.72
C GLY A 132 -13.29 13.58 8.38
N GLU A 133 -14.26 12.69 8.54
CA GLU A 133 -14.18 11.28 8.16
C GLU A 133 -14.98 11.04 6.89
N GLU A 134 -14.38 10.31 5.95
CA GLU A 134 -15.01 9.90 4.69
C GLU A 134 -14.90 8.38 4.54
N GLU A 135 -15.98 7.77 4.08
CA GLU A 135 -16.05 6.35 3.78
C GLU A 135 -16.50 6.12 2.35
N GLN A 136 -15.80 5.24 1.64
CA GLN A 136 -16.08 4.91 0.24
C GLN A 136 -15.91 3.41 -0.01
N GLU A 137 -16.70 2.89 -0.95
CA GLU A 137 -16.62 1.50 -1.39
C GLU A 137 -16.18 1.40 -2.84
N PHE A 138 -15.29 0.45 -3.11
CA PHE A 138 -14.74 0.16 -4.43
C PHE A 138 -14.96 -1.30 -4.78
N ARG A 139 -14.82 -1.66 -6.05
CA ARG A 139 -14.83 -3.07 -6.46
C ARG A 139 -13.51 -3.72 -6.06
N ALA A 140 -13.59 -4.90 -5.47
CA ALA A 140 -12.41 -5.72 -5.25
C ALA A 140 -12.34 -6.82 -6.31
N SER A 141 -11.12 -7.20 -6.64
CA SER A 141 -10.78 -8.42 -7.36
C SER A 141 -9.89 -9.30 -6.47
N ALA A 142 -9.88 -10.62 -6.71
CA ALA A 142 -8.92 -11.54 -6.10
C ALA A 142 -7.46 -11.17 -6.41
N ARG A 143 -7.23 -10.32 -7.42
CA ARG A 143 -5.92 -9.80 -7.83
C ARG A 143 -5.75 -8.32 -7.49
N THR A 144 -6.47 -7.82 -6.48
CA THR A 144 -6.29 -6.46 -5.99
C THR A 144 -4.90 -6.31 -5.39
N MET A 145 -4.19 -5.26 -5.81
CA MET A 145 -2.91 -4.83 -5.29
C MET A 145 -3.01 -3.41 -4.78
N ILE A 146 -2.36 -3.15 -3.66
CA ILE A 146 -2.24 -1.81 -3.09
C ILE A 146 -0.93 -1.21 -3.56
N PHE A 147 -1.00 -0.07 -4.24
CA PHE A 147 0.16 0.78 -4.51
C PHE A 147 -0.08 2.13 -3.88
N ASP A 148 0.78 2.54 -2.95
CA ASP A 148 0.66 3.85 -2.32
C ASP A 148 1.75 4.80 -2.83
N ALA A 149 1.36 6.03 -3.11
CA ALA A 149 2.23 7.03 -3.72
C ALA A 149 3.42 7.33 -2.80
N GLY A 150 4.64 7.11 -3.29
CA GLY A 150 5.88 7.29 -2.52
C GLY A 150 6.23 6.14 -1.56
N VAL A 151 5.54 5.00 -1.64
CA VAL A 151 5.79 3.82 -0.80
C VAL A 151 6.28 2.67 -1.69
N ALA A 152 7.60 2.46 -1.73
CA ALA A 152 8.21 1.55 -2.69
C ALA A 152 8.11 0.09 -2.25
N HIS A 153 8.19 -0.20 -0.94
CA HIS A 153 8.19 -1.58 -0.48
C HIS A 153 6.90 -2.36 -0.82
N HIS A 154 5.77 -1.69 -1.08
CA HIS A 154 4.51 -2.37 -1.48
C HIS A 154 4.65 -3.21 -2.75
N TYR A 155 5.54 -2.84 -3.65
CA TYR A 155 5.75 -3.57 -4.91
C TYR A 155 6.37 -4.96 -4.71
N PHE A 156 6.81 -5.31 -3.50
CA PHE A 156 7.28 -6.67 -3.20
C PHE A 156 6.24 -7.75 -3.53
N VAL A 157 4.94 -7.41 -3.47
CA VAL A 157 3.85 -8.36 -3.74
C VAL A 157 3.99 -8.96 -5.14
N ILE A 158 4.50 -8.19 -6.11
CA ILE A 158 4.76 -8.64 -7.48
C ILE A 158 5.71 -9.85 -7.50
N GLY A 159 6.75 -9.85 -6.66
CA GLY A 159 7.69 -10.98 -6.56
C GLY A 159 7.00 -12.30 -6.19
N GLY A 160 5.95 -12.24 -5.36
CA GLY A 160 5.12 -13.40 -5.04
C GLY A 160 4.38 -13.98 -6.26
N PHE A 161 3.95 -13.13 -7.20
CA PHE A 161 3.31 -13.56 -8.44
C PHE A 161 4.33 -14.09 -9.47
N LEU A 162 5.51 -13.48 -9.55
CA LEU A 162 6.59 -13.97 -10.42
C LEU A 162 7.00 -15.40 -10.06
N ALA A 163 7.14 -15.70 -8.76
CA ALA A 163 7.51 -17.03 -8.27
C ALA A 163 6.53 -18.15 -8.69
N ARG A 164 5.33 -17.80 -9.13
CA ARG A 164 4.31 -18.75 -9.61
C ARG A 164 4.29 -18.92 -11.13
N GLY A 165 5.16 -18.25 -11.88
CA GLY A 165 5.21 -18.34 -13.34
C GLY A 165 4.00 -17.71 -14.04
N THR A 166 3.30 -16.80 -13.37
CA THR A 166 2.14 -16.08 -13.91
C THR A 166 2.58 -14.94 -14.84
N ALA A 167 2.87 -15.27 -16.10
CA ALA A 167 3.30 -14.31 -17.12
C ALA A 167 2.13 -13.50 -17.72
N ASP A 168 0.95 -14.14 -17.91
CA ASP A 168 -0.24 -13.49 -18.47
C ASP A 168 -1.25 -13.19 -17.36
N MET A 169 -1.11 -12.03 -16.71
CA MET A 169 -2.00 -11.65 -15.61
C MET A 169 -2.34 -10.17 -15.65
N THR A 170 -3.63 -9.89 -15.79
CA THR A 170 -4.19 -8.57 -15.48
C THR A 170 -4.38 -8.43 -13.97
N LEU A 171 -3.78 -7.39 -13.41
CA LEU A 171 -3.89 -6.97 -12.01
C LEU A 171 -5.00 -5.93 -11.84
N HIS A 172 -5.54 -5.82 -10.62
CA HIS A 172 -6.39 -4.71 -10.23
C HIS A 172 -5.61 -3.83 -9.25
N ALA A 173 -5.16 -2.66 -9.66
CA ALA A 173 -4.39 -1.76 -8.82
C ALA A 173 -5.32 -0.75 -8.13
N PHE A 174 -5.11 -0.58 -6.83
CA PHE A 174 -5.83 0.36 -5.97
C PHE A 174 -4.83 1.29 -5.29
N GLU A 175 -5.08 2.60 -5.36
CA GLU A 175 -4.22 3.65 -4.78
C GLU A 175 -4.92 4.33 -3.58
N PRO A 176 -4.65 3.90 -2.32
CA PRO A 176 -5.48 4.27 -1.18
C PRO A 176 -5.58 5.76 -0.90
N ARG A 177 -4.50 6.51 -1.13
CA ARG A 177 -4.41 7.96 -0.87
C ARG A 177 -4.64 8.80 -2.12
N SER A 178 -5.11 8.19 -3.20
CA SER A 178 -5.37 8.83 -4.48
C SER A 178 -6.88 8.95 -4.73
N GLU A 179 -7.26 9.97 -5.51
CA GLU A 179 -8.60 10.06 -6.11
C GLU A 179 -8.69 9.35 -7.46
N ARG A 180 -7.57 8.79 -7.95
CA ARG A 180 -7.54 8.04 -9.21
C ARG A 180 -8.45 6.82 -9.10
N GLU A 181 -9.16 6.55 -10.19
CA GLU A 181 -9.93 5.32 -10.33
C GLU A 181 -9.00 4.12 -10.30
N ASP A 182 -9.50 3.01 -9.75
CA ASP A 182 -8.82 1.73 -9.79
C ASP A 182 -8.60 1.30 -11.23
N TRP A 183 -7.47 0.66 -11.48
CA TRP A 183 -7.04 0.41 -12.85
C TRP A 183 -6.57 -1.02 -13.06
N ALA A 184 -6.85 -1.52 -14.26
CA ALA A 184 -6.39 -2.84 -14.71
C ALA A 184 -4.98 -2.73 -15.29
N ALA A 185 -4.08 -3.61 -14.87
CA ALA A 185 -2.68 -3.56 -15.30
C ALA A 185 -2.21 -4.86 -15.95
N ASP A 186 -1.55 -4.75 -17.09
CA ASP A 186 -0.82 -5.88 -17.68
C ASP A 186 0.64 -5.87 -17.22
N LEU A 187 1.24 -7.06 -17.17
CA LEU A 187 2.62 -7.28 -16.76
C LEU A 187 3.50 -7.63 -17.96
N ASP A 188 4.60 -6.90 -18.14
CA ASP A 188 5.68 -7.22 -19.07
C ASP A 188 6.95 -7.55 -18.27
N ILE A 189 7.38 -8.82 -18.33
CA ILE A 189 8.47 -9.38 -17.53
C ILE A 189 9.68 -9.61 -18.43
N GLY A 190 10.83 -9.10 -18.02
CA GLY A 190 12.11 -9.32 -18.71
C GLY A 190 13.29 -9.36 -17.75
N SER A 191 14.47 -9.57 -18.30
CA SER A 191 15.75 -9.47 -17.59
C SER A 191 16.49 -8.21 -18.02
N GLU A 192 17.12 -7.52 -17.09
CA GLU A 192 17.90 -6.32 -17.35
C GLU A 192 19.07 -6.21 -16.35
N THR A 193 20.26 -5.90 -16.84
CA THR A 193 21.38 -5.50 -15.99
C THR A 193 21.22 -4.02 -15.62
N ILE A 194 21.10 -3.72 -14.34
CA ILE A 194 20.97 -2.34 -13.84
C ILE A 194 22.18 -1.94 -13.01
N THR A 195 22.50 -0.65 -13.02
CA THR A 195 23.50 -0.08 -12.12
C THR A 195 22.83 0.40 -10.84
N LEU A 196 23.22 -0.17 -9.70
CA LEU A 196 22.79 0.23 -8.36
C LEU A 196 24.02 0.66 -7.57
N GLN A 197 24.08 1.94 -7.20
CA GLN A 197 25.19 2.50 -6.42
C GLN A 197 26.60 2.23 -7.01
N GLY A 198 26.69 2.14 -8.33
CA GLY A 198 27.93 1.86 -9.05
C GLY A 198 28.24 0.39 -9.28
N GLU A 199 27.46 -0.53 -8.72
CA GLU A 199 27.55 -1.97 -8.98
C GLU A 199 26.55 -2.40 -10.07
N GLN A 200 26.96 -3.34 -10.93
CA GLN A 200 26.06 -3.94 -11.92
C GLN A 200 25.32 -5.13 -11.28
N VAL A 201 24.00 -5.13 -11.37
CA VAL A 201 23.13 -6.16 -10.80
C VAL A 201 22.24 -6.71 -11.92
N GLU A 202 22.30 -8.02 -12.14
CA GLU A 202 21.32 -8.75 -12.94
C GLU A 202 19.97 -8.74 -12.22
N ALA A 203 18.95 -8.20 -12.88
CA ALA A 203 17.64 -8.03 -12.29
C ALA A 203 16.51 -8.54 -13.19
N THR A 204 15.46 -9.07 -12.55
CA THR A 204 14.17 -9.29 -13.20
C THR A 204 13.40 -7.97 -13.21
N ARG A 205 13.16 -7.42 -14.40
CA ARG A 205 12.36 -6.22 -14.62
C ARG A 205 10.90 -6.61 -14.84
N VAL A 206 9.99 -5.94 -14.14
CA VAL A 206 8.56 -6.04 -14.38
C VAL A 206 8.01 -4.65 -14.67
N ARG A 207 7.38 -4.50 -15.83
CA ARG A 207 6.59 -3.31 -16.16
C ARG A 207 5.13 -3.60 -15.89
N ILE A 208 4.49 -2.73 -15.14
CA ILE A 208 3.08 -2.74 -14.78
C ILE A 208 2.44 -1.62 -15.62
N VAL A 209 1.64 -1.99 -16.61
CA VAL A 209 1.16 -1.07 -17.65
C VAL A 209 -0.36 -0.95 -17.57
N SER A 210 -0.85 0.28 -17.51
CA SER A 210 -2.29 0.59 -17.59
C SER A 210 -2.52 1.87 -18.36
N GLY A 211 -3.00 1.74 -19.60
CA GLY A 211 -3.13 2.88 -20.49
C GLY A 211 -1.78 3.59 -20.69
N ASP A 212 -1.72 4.86 -20.27
CA ASP A 212 -0.52 5.71 -20.29
C ASP A 212 0.33 5.62 -19.01
N GLN A 213 -0.18 4.97 -17.96
CA GLN A 213 0.55 4.77 -16.73
C GLN A 213 1.45 3.56 -16.83
N VAL A 214 2.73 3.78 -16.56
CA VAL A 214 3.74 2.72 -16.51
C VAL A 214 4.44 2.81 -15.17
N ARG A 215 4.52 1.68 -14.46
CA ARG A 215 5.37 1.52 -13.28
C ARG A 215 6.36 0.42 -13.60
N THR A 216 7.63 0.61 -13.27
CA THR A 216 8.66 -0.41 -13.49
C THR A 216 9.31 -0.77 -12.17
N VAL A 217 9.47 -2.07 -11.94
CA VAL A 217 10.12 -2.59 -10.74
C VAL A 217 11.18 -3.60 -11.11
N TRP A 218 12.23 -3.65 -10.31
CA TRP A 218 13.34 -4.57 -10.51
C TRP A 218 13.53 -5.42 -9.26
N PHE A 219 13.75 -6.72 -9.48
CA PHE A 219 14.09 -7.69 -8.45
C PHE A 219 15.49 -8.25 -8.70
N ASP A 220 16.36 -8.33 -7.69
CA ASP A 220 17.66 -8.98 -7.84
C ASP A 220 17.53 -10.51 -7.98
N GLY A 221 18.63 -11.21 -8.22
CA GLY A 221 18.68 -12.67 -8.30
C GLY A 221 18.21 -13.43 -7.04
N SER A 222 18.03 -12.74 -5.91
CA SER A 222 17.46 -13.30 -4.68
C SER A 222 15.95 -13.02 -4.53
N GLY A 223 15.33 -12.37 -5.52
CA GLY A 223 13.92 -12.01 -5.53
C GLY A 223 13.59 -10.79 -4.67
N ARG A 224 14.59 -10.03 -4.25
CA ARG A 224 14.41 -8.81 -3.45
C ARG A 224 14.10 -7.63 -4.36
N LEU A 225 13.16 -6.78 -3.97
CA LEU A 225 12.88 -5.53 -4.68
C LEU A 225 14.06 -4.57 -4.51
N VAL A 226 14.57 -4.02 -5.62
CA VAL A 226 15.78 -3.19 -5.63
C VAL A 226 15.59 -1.80 -6.21
N ARG A 227 14.61 -1.63 -7.10
CA ARG A 227 14.28 -0.36 -7.71
C ARG A 227 12.79 -0.31 -8.06
N VAL A 228 12.21 0.87 -7.90
CA VAL A 228 10.86 1.19 -8.38
C VAL A 228 10.93 2.51 -9.15
N GLU A 229 10.25 2.57 -10.27
CA GLU A 229 10.08 3.79 -11.07
C GLU A 229 8.61 4.00 -11.41
N VAL A 230 8.15 5.23 -11.24
CA VAL A 230 6.82 5.69 -11.67
C VAL A 230 7.05 6.98 -12.47
N PRO A 231 7.39 6.88 -13.77
CA PRO A 231 7.79 8.03 -14.57
C PRO A 231 6.74 9.13 -14.66
N THR A 232 5.45 8.79 -14.66
CA THR A 232 4.34 9.75 -14.69
C THR A 232 4.32 10.66 -13.46
N ASP A 233 4.86 10.19 -12.33
CA ASP A 233 4.96 10.93 -11.08
C ASP A 233 6.40 11.42 -10.82
N GLY A 234 7.35 11.23 -11.75
CA GLY A 234 8.76 11.58 -11.56
C GLY A 234 9.47 10.80 -10.44
N PHE A 235 8.84 9.73 -9.93
CA PHE A 235 9.26 9.03 -8.71
C PHE A 235 10.21 7.88 -8.99
N VAL A 236 11.29 7.81 -8.24
CA VAL A 236 12.25 6.70 -8.24
C VAL A 236 12.56 6.30 -6.80
N ALA A 237 12.55 5.00 -6.51
CA ALA A 237 13.09 4.44 -5.28
C ALA A 237 14.23 3.49 -5.59
N GLN A 238 15.37 3.63 -4.91
CA GLN A 238 16.54 2.77 -5.06
C GLN A 238 16.92 2.17 -3.72
N ARG A 239 17.08 0.84 -3.70
CA ARG A 239 17.41 0.12 -2.47
C ARG A 239 18.84 0.42 -2.05
N GLU A 240 19.03 0.59 -0.74
CA GLU A 240 20.35 0.63 -0.14
C GLU A 240 20.94 -0.78 -0.03
N TYR A 241 22.14 -0.96 -0.58
CA TYR A 241 22.95 -2.17 -0.44
C TYR A 241 24.11 -1.91 0.54
N GLY A 242 24.32 -2.81 1.50
CA GLY A 242 25.49 -2.78 2.39
C GLY A 242 25.31 -2.04 3.72
N GLY A 243 24.45 -2.58 4.59
CA GLY A 243 24.41 -2.27 6.03
C GLY A 243 24.59 -3.53 6.85
#